data_AF-A0A3Q0IJI3-F1
#
_entry.id   AF-A0A3Q0IJI3-F1
#
_cell.length_a   1.000
_cell.length_b   1.000
_cell.length_c   1.000
_cell.angle_alpha   90.00
_cell.angle_beta   90.00
_cell.angle_gamma   90.00
#
_symmetry.space_group_name_H-M   'P 1'
#
loop_
_entity.id
_entity.type
_entity.pdbx_description
1 polymer ?
#
loop_
_entity_poly.entity_id
_entity_poly.type
_entity_poly.pdbx_seq_one_letter_code
_entity_poly.pdbx_strand_id
1 'polypeptide(L)'
;MSGGSSSYRTEVSYLEIYNERVKDLLSTGPASHNLRIRENPKLGPVVQDLSKHLVTEYDHVETLMSKGNLLRTTASTNMNDVSSRSHAIFTLCFVKAGYTNNTPTETVSKVHLVDLAGSERADATGATG
;
A
#
# COMPACT_ATOMS: atom_id res chain seq x y z
N MET A 1 10.57 18.16 -35.33
CA MET A 1 9.18 18.28 -34.82
C MET A 1 8.83 16.94 -34.19
N SER A 2 8.46 16.75 -32.93
CA SER A 2 8.22 17.56 -31.73
C SER A 2 8.41 16.58 -30.56
N GLY A 3 9.20 16.91 -29.53
CA GLY A 3 9.22 16.09 -28.31
C GLY A 3 7.81 16.04 -27.74
N GLY A 4 7.16 14.87 -27.83
CA GLY A 4 5.79 14.71 -27.37
C GLY A 4 5.69 15.07 -25.89
N SER A 5 4.80 16.01 -25.55
CA SER A 5 4.52 16.39 -24.16
C SER A 5 4.21 15.12 -23.36
N SER A 6 5.03 14.86 -22.34
CA SER A 6 4.80 13.77 -21.39
C SER A 6 4.25 14.35 -20.10
N SER A 7 3.20 13.75 -19.56
CA SER A 7 2.70 14.07 -18.23
C SER A 7 3.09 12.98 -17.25
N TYR A 8 3.21 13.36 -15.99
CA TYR A 8 3.65 12.50 -14.91
C TYR A 8 2.67 12.59 -13.76
N ARG A 9 2.39 11.45 -13.12
CA ARG A 9 1.53 11.36 -11.95
C ARG A 9 2.09 10.33 -10.98
N THR A 10 2.18 10.71 -9.72
CA THR A 10 2.60 9.80 -8.65
C THR A 10 1.45 9.62 -7.67
N GLU A 11 1.09 8.38 -7.40
CA GLU A 11 0.13 8.02 -6.37
C GLU A 11 0.78 7.13 -5.32
N VAL A 12 0.31 7.21 -4.08
CA VAL A 12 0.67 6.26 -3.03
C VAL A 12 -0.56 5.56 -2.46
N SER A 13 -0.38 4.32 -2.04
CA SER A 13 -1.36 3.56 -1.26
C SER A 13 -0.63 2.83 -0.14
N TYR A 14 -1.26 2.66 1.02
CA TYR A 14 -0.66 1.96 2.14
C TYR A 14 -1.67 1.00 2.77
N LEU A 15 -1.31 -0.27 2.89
CA LEU A 15 -2.15 -1.28 3.51
C LEU A 15 -1.42 -2.06 4.59
N GLU A 16 -2.22 -2.62 5.49
CA GLU A 16 -1.84 -3.59 6.50
C GLU A 16 -2.54 -4.91 6.21
N ILE A 17 -1.83 -6.03 6.41
CA ILE A 17 -2.40 -7.37 6.45
C ILE A 17 -2.20 -7.90 7.87
N TYR A 18 -3.30 -8.13 8.56
CA TYR A 18 -3.31 -8.69 9.91
C TYR A 18 -4.41 -9.74 10.01
N ASN A 19 -4.05 -10.94 10.46
CA ASN A 19 -4.97 -12.08 10.58
C ASN A 19 -5.79 -12.31 9.29
N GLU A 20 -5.10 -12.35 8.14
CA GLU A 20 -5.68 -12.50 6.79
C GLU A 20 -6.67 -11.40 6.37
N ARG A 21 -6.73 -10.28 7.10
CA ARG A 21 -7.59 -9.14 6.78
C ARG A 21 -6.77 -7.98 6.27
N VAL A 22 -7.19 -7.42 5.14
CA VAL A 22 -6.58 -6.24 4.54
C VAL A 22 -7.24 -4.98 5.09
N LYS A 23 -6.44 -4.04 5.56
CA LYS A 23 -6.87 -2.72 6.02
C LYS A 23 -6.11 -1.63 5.25
N ASP A 24 -6.83 -0.62 4.78
CA ASP A 24 -6.25 0.59 4.22
C ASP A 24 -5.82 1.53 5.35
N LEU A 25 -4.53 1.88 5.35
CA LEU A 25 -3.90 2.71 6.37
C LEU A 25 -3.98 4.22 6.07
N LEU A 26 -4.49 4.64 4.90
CA LEU A 26 -4.64 6.04 4.51
C LEU A 26 -6.09 6.52 4.52
N SER A 27 -7.06 5.60 4.51
CA SER A 27 -8.49 5.88 4.60
C SER A 27 -9.03 5.72 6.03
N THR A 28 -9.90 6.65 6.45
CA THR A 28 -10.55 6.64 7.76
C THR A 28 -12.03 6.34 7.60
N GLY A 29 -12.48 5.16 8.03
CA GLY A 29 -13.90 4.80 8.05
C GLY A 29 -14.10 3.28 8.07
N PRO A 30 -15.33 2.78 8.31
CA PRO A 30 -15.59 1.34 8.37
C PRO A 30 -15.21 0.59 7.07
N ALA A 31 -15.30 1.29 5.93
CA ALA A 31 -14.96 0.76 4.62
C ALA A 31 -13.44 0.61 4.39
N SER A 32 -12.57 1.14 5.26
CA SER A 32 -11.13 0.93 5.15
C SER A 32 -10.67 -0.42 5.69
N HIS A 33 -11.58 -1.22 6.28
CA HIS A 33 -11.28 -2.52 6.86
C HIS A 33 -11.82 -3.67 6.01
N ASN A 34 -11.16 -4.83 6.08
CA ASN A 34 -11.54 -6.07 5.38
C ASN A 34 -11.67 -5.87 3.86
N LEU A 35 -10.75 -5.12 3.27
CA LEU A 35 -10.71 -4.94 1.83
C LEU A 35 -10.53 -6.28 1.13
N ARG A 36 -11.18 -6.43 -0.01
CA ARG A 36 -11.24 -7.70 -0.74
C ARG A 36 -10.15 -7.76 -1.80
N ILE A 37 -9.47 -8.89 -1.89
CA ILE A 37 -8.55 -9.17 -2.99
C ILE A 37 -9.38 -9.65 -4.21
N ARG A 38 -8.99 -9.21 -5.40
CA ARG A 38 -9.61 -9.50 -6.69
C ARG A 38 -8.55 -9.83 -7.71
N GLU A 39 -8.86 -10.71 -8.66
CA GLU A 39 -7.97 -10.99 -9.77
C GLU A 39 -8.22 -9.99 -10.91
N ASN A 40 -7.18 -9.31 -11.36
CA ASN A 40 -7.22 -8.50 -12.57
C ASN A 40 -6.51 -9.24 -13.72
N PRO A 41 -7.13 -9.41 -14.90
CA PRO A 41 -6.55 -10.17 -16.02
C PRO A 41 -5.18 -9.70 -16.50
N LYS A 42 -4.81 -8.43 -16.25
CA LYS A 42 -3.54 -7.84 -16.68
C LYS A 42 -2.58 -7.57 -15.53
N LEU A 43 -3.09 -7.20 -14.37
CA LEU A 43 -2.30 -6.76 -13.23
C LEU A 43 -2.11 -7.84 -12.15
N GLY A 44 -2.78 -8.99 -12.29
CA GLY A 44 -2.84 -10.02 -11.26
C GLY A 44 -3.70 -9.60 -10.06
N PRO A 45 -3.42 -10.10 -8.85
CA PRO A 45 -4.15 -9.74 -7.64
C PRO A 45 -4.11 -8.23 -7.35
N VAL A 46 -5.29 -7.65 -7.10
CA VAL A 46 -5.49 -6.26 -6.72
C VAL A 46 -6.40 -6.18 -5.50
N VAL A 47 -6.14 -5.21 -4.60
CA VAL A 47 -7.01 -4.92 -3.47
C VAL A 47 -8.11 -3.97 -3.93
N GLN A 48 -9.35 -4.44 -3.88
CA GLN A 48 -10.53 -3.65 -4.22
C GLN A 48 -10.68 -2.52 -3.20
N ASP A 49 -11.01 -1.32 -3.70
CA ASP A 49 -11.31 -0.12 -2.90
C ASP A 49 -10.15 0.40 -2.04
N LEU A 50 -8.92 -0.09 -2.25
CA LEU A 50 -7.71 0.49 -1.65
C LEU A 50 -7.52 1.93 -2.15
N SER A 51 -7.47 2.88 -1.21
CA SER A 51 -7.31 4.29 -1.55
C SER A 51 -5.94 4.58 -2.17
N LYS A 52 -5.94 5.50 -3.13
CA LYS A 52 -4.75 6.02 -3.80
C LYS A 52 -4.74 7.52 -3.64
N HIS A 53 -3.61 8.06 -3.21
CA HIS A 53 -3.44 9.47 -2.87
C HIS A 53 -2.41 10.08 -3.80
N LEU A 54 -2.80 11.14 -4.51
CA LEU A 54 -1.89 11.88 -5.39
C LEU A 54 -0.81 12.57 -4.54
N VAL A 55 0.44 12.46 -4.96
CA VAL A 55 1.58 13.15 -4.33
C VAL A 55 2.37 13.92 -5.39
N THR A 56 2.83 15.10 -5.02
CA THR A 56 3.54 16.04 -5.91
C THR A 56 4.95 16.35 -5.42
N GLU A 57 5.22 16.08 -4.14
CA GLU A 57 6.50 16.31 -3.48
C GLU A 57 6.77 15.24 -2.41
N TYR A 58 8.01 15.20 -1.94
CA TYR A 58 8.47 14.22 -0.95
C TYR A 58 7.69 14.32 0.35
N ASP A 59 7.43 15.54 0.83
CA ASP A 59 6.76 15.78 2.12
C ASP A 59 5.35 15.18 2.17
N HIS A 60 4.65 15.12 1.03
CA HIS A 60 3.36 14.42 0.93
C HIS A 60 3.52 12.90 1.17
N VAL A 61 4.57 12.30 0.62
CA VAL A 61 4.89 10.87 0.79
C VAL A 61 5.23 10.59 2.24
N GLU A 62 6.10 11.39 2.85
CA GLU A 62 6.49 11.25 4.26
C GLU A 62 5.29 11.43 5.19
N THR A 63 4.43 12.41 4.93
CA THR A 63 3.22 12.68 5.71
C THR A 63 2.26 11.49 5.66
N LEU A 64 2.00 10.93 4.48
CA LEU A 64 1.10 9.79 4.31
C LEU A 64 1.68 8.51 4.92
N MET A 65 3.00 8.30 4.79
CA MET A 65 3.68 7.18 5.44
C MET A 65 3.58 7.26 6.96
N SER A 66 3.87 8.43 7.54
CA SER A 66 3.75 8.71 8.97
C SER A 66 2.31 8.52 9.48
N LYS A 67 1.31 9.03 8.74
CA LYS A 67 -0.11 8.83 9.05
C LYS A 67 -0.48 7.34 9.07
N GLY A 68 -0.06 6.59 8.05
CA GLY A 68 -0.34 5.16 7.97
C GLY A 68 0.32 4.36 9.09
N ASN A 69 1.55 4.72 9.47
CA ASN A 69 2.24 4.11 10.62
C ASN A 69 1.47 4.36 11.92
N LEU A 70 0.97 5.57 12.15
CA LEU A 70 0.14 5.86 13.32
C LEU A 70 -1.13 4.99 13.36
N LEU A 71 -1.81 4.85 12.22
CA LEU A 71 -3.05 4.06 12.11
C LEU A 71 -2.81 2.54 12.17
N ARG A 72 -1.62 2.09 11.79
CA ARG A 72 -1.12 0.72 12.01
C ARG A 72 -0.94 0.47 13.51
N THR A 73 -0.51 1.47 14.28
CA THR A 73 -0.33 1.38 15.73
C THR A 73 -1.65 1.42 16.53
N THR A 74 -2.67 2.18 16.12
CA THR A 74 -3.87 2.45 16.96
C THR A 74 -4.85 1.29 17.21
N ALA A 75 -4.60 0.07 16.69
CA ALA A 75 -5.33 -1.13 17.11
C ALA A 75 -4.81 -1.73 18.43
N SER A 76 -3.84 -1.06 19.08
CA SER A 76 -3.25 -1.47 20.35
C SER A 76 -4.11 -1.05 21.54
N THR A 77 -5.15 -1.82 21.87
CA THR A 77 -5.60 -1.89 23.26
C THR A 77 -4.56 -2.63 24.10
N ASN A 78 -3.69 -1.84 24.72
CA ASN A 78 -3.02 -2.04 26.01
C ASN A 78 -2.10 -3.24 26.34
N MET A 79 -1.77 -4.21 25.47
CA MET A 79 -0.72 -5.21 25.87
C MET A 79 -0.16 -6.15 24.79
N ASN A 80 -0.14 -5.82 23.50
CA ASN A 80 0.41 -6.76 22.49
C ASN A 80 1.25 -6.06 21.43
N ASP A 81 2.42 -6.63 21.13
CA ASP A 81 3.31 -6.26 20.04
C ASP A 81 2.69 -6.70 18.69
N VAL A 82 1.63 -6.02 18.26
CA VAL A 82 0.90 -6.33 17.01
C VAL A 82 1.73 -5.94 15.78
N SER A 83 2.73 -5.06 15.93
CA SER A 83 3.74 -4.79 14.89
C SER A 83 4.48 -6.05 14.49
N SER A 84 4.74 -6.98 15.42
CA SER A 84 5.38 -8.27 15.09
C SER A 84 4.48 -9.20 14.30
N ARG A 85 3.16 -8.95 14.24
CA ARG A 85 2.15 -9.87 13.66
C ARG A 85 1.43 -9.32 12.43
N SER A 86 1.74 -8.10 12.01
CA SER A 86 1.13 -7.46 10.85
C SER A 86 2.17 -7.18 9.77
N HIS A 87 1.82 -7.50 8.53
CA HIS A 87 2.59 -7.07 7.37
C HIS A 87 2.07 -5.71 6.89
N ALA A 88 2.94 -4.87 6.37
CA ALA A 88 2.55 -3.59 5.79
C ALA A 88 3.18 -3.41 4.40
N ILE A 89 2.40 -2.86 3.47
CA ILE A 89 2.83 -2.64 2.09
C ILE A 89 2.52 -1.21 1.70
N PHE A 90 3.55 -0.37 1.65
CA PHE A 90 3.47 0.96 1.07
C PHE A 90 3.82 0.86 -0.42
N THR A 91 2.91 1.31 -1.29
CA THR A 91 3.09 1.26 -2.74
C THR A 91 3.17 2.67 -3.29
N LEU A 92 4.24 2.97 -4.02
CA LEU A 92 4.36 4.16 -4.85
C LEU A 92 4.12 3.76 -6.30
N CYS A 93 3.13 4.38 -6.93
CA CYS A 93 2.75 4.17 -8.33
C CYS A 93 3.09 5.42 -9.14
N PHE A 94 4.08 5.30 -10.02
CA PHE A 94 4.49 6.35 -10.94
C PHE A 94 3.95 6.06 -12.34
N VAL A 95 3.26 7.04 -12.91
CA VAL A 95 2.66 6.97 -14.23
C VAL A 95 3.28 8.03 -15.11
N LYS A 96 3.83 7.61 -16.25
CA LYS A 96 4.21 8.49 -17.36
C LYS A 96 3.21 8.28 -18.49
N ALA A 97 2.49 9.32 -18.88
CA ALA A 97 1.64 9.32 -20.06
C ALA A 97 2.23 10.22 -21.15
N GLY A 98 2.07 9.83 -22.41
CA GLY A 98 2.59 10.59 -23.54
C GLY A 98 2.12 10.00 -24.86
N TYR A 99 2.85 10.32 -25.93
CA TYR A 99 2.57 9.81 -27.27
C TYR A 99 3.83 9.20 -27.88
N THR A 100 3.71 8.02 -28.45
CA THR A 100 4.73 7.36 -29.27
C THR A 100 4.16 7.20 -30.67
N ASN A 101 4.78 7.79 -31.70
CA ASN A 101 4.29 7.75 -33.09
C ASN A 101 2.79 8.12 -33.21
N ASN A 102 2.40 9.24 -32.60
CA ASN A 102 1.02 9.73 -32.56
C ASN A 102 -0.01 8.80 -31.86
N THR A 103 0.45 7.74 -31.21
CA THR A 103 -0.38 6.81 -30.43
C THR A 103 -0.23 7.12 -28.93
N PRO A 104 -1.32 7.32 -28.16
CA PRO A 104 -1.24 7.49 -26.71
C PRO A 104 -0.56 6.29 -26.05
N THR A 105 0.40 6.55 -25.18
CA THR A 105 1.12 5.51 -24.42
C THR A 105 1.17 5.86 -22.95
N GLU A 106 1.10 4.83 -22.11
CA GLU A 106 1.23 4.94 -20.66
C GLU A 106 2.25 3.91 -20.17
N THR A 107 3.19 4.35 -19.34
CA THR A 107 4.11 3.50 -18.61
C THR A 107 3.82 3.63 -17.12
N VAL A 108 3.50 2.50 -16.49
CA VAL A 108 3.21 2.42 -15.07
C VAL A 108 4.35 1.69 -14.36
N SER A 109 4.99 2.34 -13.41
CA SER A 109 5.98 1.75 -12.51
C SER A 109 5.40 1.68 -11.09
N LYS A 110 5.60 0.54 -10.42
CA LYS A 110 5.18 0.35 -9.03
C LYS A 110 6.37 -0.04 -8.19
N VAL A 111 6.58 0.68 -7.11
CA VAL A 111 7.57 0.37 -6.08
C VAL A 111 6.81 -0.05 -4.83
N HIS A 112 7.12 -1.23 -4.32
CA HIS A 112 6.53 -1.76 -3.10
C HIS A 112 7.58 -1.73 -1.99
N LEU A 113 7.32 -0.98 -0.92
CA LEU A 113 8.07 -1.04 0.32
C LEU A 113 7.30 -1.94 1.27
N VAL A 114 7.86 -3.12 1.52
CA VAL A 114 7.20 -4.19 2.27
C VAL A 114 7.90 -4.36 3.60
N ASP A 115 7.13 -4.18 4.68
CA ASP A 115 7.53 -4.51 6.04
C ASP A 115 6.82 -5.80 6.44
N LEU A 116 7.60 -6.85 6.72
CA LEU A 116 7.06 -8.17 7.04
C LEU A 116 7.01 -8.36 8.55
N ALA A 117 5.93 -9.01 9.00
CA ALA A 117 5.78 -9.47 10.37
C ALA A 117 7.00 -10.29 10.82
N GLY A 118 7.27 -10.23 12.13
CA GLY A 118 8.33 -10.99 12.78
C GLY A 118 8.16 -12.49 12.56
N SER A 119 9.28 -13.18 12.38
CA SER A 119 9.30 -14.63 12.12
C SER A 119 9.48 -15.43 13.42
N GLU A 120 9.02 -14.93 14.57
CA GLU A 120 9.23 -15.63 15.84
C GLU A 120 8.69 -17.07 15.75
N ARG A 121 9.57 -18.05 15.94
CA ARG A 121 9.23 -19.47 15.86
C ARG A 121 8.33 -19.79 17.05
N ALA A 122 7.21 -20.46 16.78
CA ALA A 122 6.25 -20.92 17.80
C ALA A 122 6.89 -21.77 18.92
N ASP A 123 8.10 -22.30 18.72
CA ASP A 123 8.84 -23.12 19.69
C ASP A 123 9.32 -22.34 20.94
N ALA A 124 9.37 -20.99 20.88
CA ALA A 124 9.83 -20.16 22.00
C ALA A 124 8.72 -19.75 22.98
N THR A 125 7.45 -19.95 22.61
CA THR A 125 6.30 -19.65 23.47
C THR A 125 5.65 -20.97 23.82
N GLY A 126 5.79 -21.45 25.07
CA GLY A 126 5.22 -22.71 25.56
C GLY A 126 3.69 -22.76 25.59
N ALA A 127 3.02 -22.41 24.50
CA ALA A 127 1.61 -22.59 24.28
C ALA A 127 1.35 -24.08 24.06
N THR A 128 1.10 -24.79 25.17
CA THR A 128 0.48 -26.10 25.14
C THR A 128 -0.97 -25.92 24.65
N GLY A 129 -1.29 -26.52 23.50
CA GLY A 129 -2.67 -26.76 23.10
C GLY A 129 -3.37 -27.73 24.04
#